data_AF-A0A2S3QL05-F1
#
_entry.id   AF-A0A2S3QL05-F1
#
_cell.length_a   1.000
_cell.length_b   1.000
_cell.length_c   1.000
_cell.angle_alpha   90.00
_cell.angle_beta   90.00
_cell.angle_gamma   90.00
#
_symmetry.space_group_name_H-M   'P 1'
#
loop_
_entity.id
_entity.type
_entity.pdbx_description
1 polymer ?
#
loop_
_entity_poly.entity_id
_entity_poly.type
_entity_poly.pdbx_seq_one_letter_code
_entity_poly.pdbx_strand_id
1 'polypeptide(L)'
;MLRPLGVLFLFLITSCSILKEDINDQLSASANQYKQLEVSGEYLVDTMSGFNKNREYVRKTQIISPVNKSKVYEKTIVISKQKKIAKDVFFLVPIKYESTFFLNNDIYTVSGQIDLKSRKIFYNLNSPEYKWLGQREYDVPKNVKAICFYASIVECAKVSGFIKKAIDKKNGDMNFHILWESFPYFQEQYLNIPKEILSEARLSFDDFDKNGNYRFLLSAGGQEQVYILNKSLDVVGHYWASQGLSKELVK
;
A
#
# COMPACT_ATOMS: atom_id res chain seq x y z
N MET A 1 -8.48 -51.42 58.63
CA MET A 1 -7.75 -50.18 58.93
C MET A 1 -6.84 -49.90 57.75
N LEU A 2 -7.29 -49.06 56.81
CA LEU A 2 -6.87 -47.66 56.62
C LEU A 2 -5.51 -47.54 55.90
N ARG A 3 -5.60 -47.12 54.63
CA ARG A 3 -4.63 -46.56 53.66
C ARG A 3 -3.71 -45.45 54.27
N PRO A 4 -2.80 -44.73 53.53
CA PRO A 4 -2.28 -44.82 52.14
C PRO A 4 -0.72 -44.68 52.11
N LEU A 5 0.02 -44.62 50.99
CA LEU A 5 0.29 -43.41 50.19
C LEU A 5 1.10 -43.79 48.94
N GLY A 6 0.48 -43.63 47.77
CA GLY A 6 1.14 -43.71 46.48
C GLY A 6 1.92 -42.41 46.20
N VAL A 7 3.16 -42.54 45.77
CA VAL A 7 3.96 -41.43 45.27
C VAL A 7 3.61 -41.25 43.80
N LEU A 8 2.74 -40.28 43.55
CA LEU A 8 2.36 -39.78 42.24
C LEU A 8 3.56 -38.99 41.66
N PHE A 9 4.23 -39.56 40.66
CA PHE A 9 5.30 -38.89 39.91
C PHE A 9 4.65 -37.82 39.01
N LEU A 10 4.61 -36.58 39.51
CA LEU A 10 4.05 -35.45 38.79
C LEU A 10 5.06 -34.96 37.74
N PHE A 11 4.81 -35.30 36.48
CA PHE A 11 5.42 -34.69 35.30
C PHE A 11 5.11 -33.19 35.29
N LEU A 12 6.05 -32.35 35.74
CA LEU A 12 6.03 -30.92 35.46
C LEU A 12 6.57 -30.68 34.05
N ILE A 13 5.69 -30.87 33.07
CA ILE A 13 5.86 -30.38 31.70
C ILE A 13 5.74 -28.86 31.79
N THR A 14 6.87 -28.17 31.93
CA THR A 14 6.91 -26.71 31.78
C THR A 14 6.72 -26.39 30.30
N SER A 15 5.46 -26.31 29.87
CA SER A 15 5.06 -25.68 28.62
C SER A 15 5.49 -24.22 28.66
N CYS A 16 6.65 -23.91 28.10
CA CYS A 16 6.90 -22.59 27.56
C CYS A 16 6.03 -22.44 26.30
N SER A 17 4.75 -22.12 26.48
CA SER A 17 3.98 -21.49 25.41
C SER A 17 4.56 -20.10 25.20
N ILE A 18 5.58 -20.01 24.35
CA ILE A 18 5.90 -18.77 23.66
C ILE A 18 4.68 -18.49 22.78
N LEU A 19 3.72 -17.78 23.36
CA LEU A 19 2.67 -17.10 22.63
C LEU A 19 3.40 -16.01 21.82
N LYS A 20 3.89 -16.37 20.63
CA LYS A 20 4.11 -15.37 19.59
C LYS A 20 2.72 -14.79 19.35
N GLU A 21 2.48 -13.57 19.83
CA GLU A 21 1.39 -12.77 19.30
C GLU A 21 1.53 -12.79 17.78
N ASP A 22 0.57 -13.45 17.11
CA ASP A 22 0.47 -13.50 15.67
C ASP A 22 0.53 -12.07 15.15
N ILE A 23 1.55 -11.79 14.35
CA ILE A 23 1.53 -10.64 13.46
C ILE A 23 0.42 -10.96 12.47
N ASN A 24 -0.80 -10.57 12.86
CA ASN A 24 -1.99 -10.34 12.05
C ASN A 24 -1.90 -10.94 10.64
N ASP A 25 -2.52 -12.12 10.44
CA ASP A 25 -2.68 -12.92 9.20
C ASP A 25 -3.26 -12.17 7.97
N GLN A 26 -3.38 -10.85 8.04
CA GLN A 26 -4.07 -10.02 7.05
C GLN A 26 -3.23 -9.76 5.79
N LEU A 27 -1.90 -9.87 5.88
CA LEU A 27 -1.00 -9.65 4.74
C LEU A 27 -0.03 -10.82 4.58
N SER A 28 -0.12 -11.51 3.45
CA SER A 28 0.84 -12.50 2.99
C SER A 28 1.84 -11.90 2.00
N ALA A 29 2.95 -12.61 1.78
CA ALA A 29 3.83 -12.27 0.67
C ALA A 29 3.10 -12.57 -0.66
N SER A 30 3.25 -11.69 -1.64
CA SER A 30 2.61 -11.83 -2.95
C SER A 30 3.55 -11.39 -4.06
N ALA A 31 3.35 -11.99 -5.24
CA ALA A 31 4.02 -11.60 -6.48
C ALA A 31 3.01 -11.75 -7.61
N ASN A 32 2.57 -10.62 -8.17
CA ASN A 32 1.49 -10.58 -9.16
C ASN A 32 1.97 -9.82 -10.39
N GLN A 33 1.41 -10.18 -11.55
CA GLN A 33 1.63 -9.45 -12.80
C GLN A 33 0.28 -8.97 -13.34
N TYR A 34 0.24 -7.71 -13.73
CA TYR A 34 -0.94 -7.07 -14.31
C TYR A 34 -0.65 -6.62 -15.74
N LYS A 35 -1.69 -6.62 -16.58
CA LYS A 35 -1.71 -5.88 -17.83
C LYS A 35 -2.25 -4.50 -17.49
N GLN A 36 -1.50 -3.46 -17.85
CA GLN A 36 -1.92 -2.08 -17.70
C GLN A 36 -2.11 -1.44 -19.07
N LEU A 37 -3.25 -0.78 -19.26
CA LEU A 37 -3.56 0.03 -20.42
C LEU A 37 -3.67 1.48 -19.97
N GLU A 38 -3.01 2.37 -20.69
CA GLU A 38 -3.06 3.82 -20.50
C GLU A 38 -3.13 4.51 -21.85
N VAL A 39 -3.34 5.84 -21.85
CA VAL A 39 -3.35 6.66 -23.07
C VAL A 39 -2.05 6.51 -23.88
N SER A 40 -0.91 6.31 -23.21
CA SER A 40 0.39 6.13 -23.85
C SER A 40 0.65 4.72 -24.41
N GLY A 41 -0.18 3.73 -24.06
CA GLY A 41 -0.08 2.37 -24.60
C GLY A 41 -0.30 1.26 -23.56
N GLU A 42 0.20 0.07 -23.89
CA GLU A 42 0.09 -1.13 -23.07
C GLU A 42 1.41 -1.46 -22.35
N TYR A 43 1.29 -1.87 -21.09
CA TYR A 43 2.40 -2.18 -20.20
C TYR A 43 2.12 -3.45 -19.40
N LEU A 44 3.19 -4.03 -18.84
CA LEU A 44 3.08 -5.01 -17.77
C LEU A 44 3.48 -4.36 -16.45
N VAL A 45 2.78 -4.70 -15.38
CA VAL A 45 3.08 -4.22 -14.03
C VAL A 45 3.37 -5.40 -13.13
N ASP A 46 4.62 -5.53 -12.72
CA ASP A 46 5.03 -6.53 -11.74
C ASP A 46 4.94 -5.92 -10.34
N THR A 47 4.21 -6.58 -9.45
CA THR A 47 4.16 -6.22 -8.03
C THR A 47 4.72 -7.35 -7.19
N MET A 48 5.48 -6.99 -6.16
CA MET A 48 5.97 -7.92 -5.15
C MET A 48 5.78 -7.30 -3.79
N SER A 49 5.33 -8.09 -2.82
CA SER A 49 5.14 -7.57 -1.46
C SER A 49 5.38 -8.62 -0.39
N GLY A 50 5.65 -8.16 0.83
CA GLY A 50 5.80 -9.02 1.99
C GLY A 50 6.56 -8.35 3.14
N PHE A 51 6.63 -9.03 4.27
CA PHE A 51 7.40 -8.56 5.42
C PHE A 51 8.89 -8.92 5.29
N ASN A 52 9.75 -7.97 5.60
CA ASN A 52 11.19 -8.21 5.73
C ASN A 52 11.53 -8.76 7.14
N LYS A 53 12.83 -9.04 7.37
CA LYS A 53 13.34 -9.54 8.67
C LYS A 53 13.07 -8.58 9.85
N ASN A 54 12.89 -7.29 9.57
CA ASN A 54 12.60 -6.24 10.57
C ASN A 54 11.09 -6.04 10.81
N ARG A 55 10.24 -6.92 10.25
CA ARG A 55 8.77 -6.80 10.28
C ARG A 55 8.26 -5.50 9.64
N GLU A 56 9.00 -4.98 8.67
CA GLU A 56 8.54 -3.89 7.81
C GLU A 56 7.92 -4.51 6.56
N TYR A 57 6.75 -4.02 6.18
CA TYR A 57 6.10 -4.41 4.95
C TYR A 57 6.72 -3.66 3.79
N VAL A 58 7.25 -4.40 2.83
CA VAL A 58 7.88 -3.86 1.63
C VAL A 58 6.98 -4.18 0.46
N ARG A 59 6.69 -3.19 -0.38
CA ARG A 59 6.05 -3.38 -1.67
C ARG A 59 6.93 -2.80 -2.76
N LYS A 60 7.12 -3.57 -3.83
CA LYS A 60 7.84 -3.17 -5.04
C LYS A 60 6.86 -3.23 -6.20
N THR A 61 6.89 -2.22 -7.05
CA THR A 61 6.11 -2.13 -8.28
C THR A 61 7.06 -1.79 -9.41
N GLN A 62 6.95 -2.48 -10.55
CA GLN A 62 7.71 -2.16 -11.76
C GLN A 62 6.77 -2.13 -12.96
N ILE A 63 6.84 -1.05 -13.73
CA ILE A 63 6.15 -0.95 -15.03
C ILE A 63 7.18 -1.29 -16.10
N ILE A 64 6.89 -2.30 -16.91
CA ILE A 64 7.83 -2.86 -17.90
C ILE A 64 7.18 -2.96 -19.28
N SER A 65 8.01 -3.03 -20.32
CA SER A 65 7.53 -3.21 -21.69
C SER A 65 6.96 -4.63 -21.90
N PRO A 66 5.80 -4.76 -22.57
CA PRO A 66 5.25 -6.07 -22.92
C PRO A 66 6.11 -6.78 -23.99
N VAL A 67 6.84 -6.04 -24.82
CA VAL A 67 7.69 -6.56 -25.90
C VAL A 67 9.09 -6.89 -25.40
N ASN A 68 9.70 -6.01 -24.60
CA ASN A 68 11.03 -6.22 -24.02
C ASN A 68 10.97 -6.14 -22.49
N LYS A 69 10.81 -7.28 -21.83
CA LYS A 69 10.70 -7.36 -20.36
C LYS A 69 11.92 -6.83 -19.59
N SER A 70 13.08 -6.68 -20.24
CA SER A 70 14.26 -6.05 -19.60
C SER A 70 14.14 -4.52 -19.51
N LYS A 71 13.25 -3.91 -20.29
CA LYS A 71 13.00 -2.47 -20.30
C LYS A 71 11.98 -2.11 -19.22
N VAL A 72 12.47 -1.45 -18.18
CA VAL A 72 11.69 -0.90 -17.07
C VAL A 72 11.44 0.58 -17.31
N TYR A 73 10.18 1.01 -17.27
CA TYR A 73 9.75 2.40 -17.42
C TYR A 73 9.60 3.11 -16.09
N GLU A 74 9.12 2.39 -15.09
CA GLU A 74 8.94 2.92 -13.74
C GLU A 74 9.25 1.85 -12.71
N LYS A 75 9.77 2.28 -11.57
CA LYS A 75 10.00 1.41 -10.42
C LYS A 75 9.71 2.17 -9.14
N THR A 76 8.87 1.59 -8.29
CA THR A 76 8.53 2.15 -6.99
C THR A 76 8.78 1.10 -5.91
N ILE A 77 9.42 1.49 -4.83
CA ILE A 77 9.60 0.70 -3.62
C ILE A 77 9.04 1.53 -2.47
N VAL A 78 8.13 0.95 -1.70
CA VAL A 78 7.61 1.54 -0.47
C VAL A 78 7.81 0.60 0.70
N ILE A 79 8.15 1.18 1.84
CA ILE A 79 8.40 0.46 3.09
C ILE A 79 7.53 1.07 4.17
N SER A 80 6.69 0.24 4.77
CA SER A 80 5.77 0.62 5.81
C SER A 80 5.88 -0.28 7.03
N LYS A 81 5.31 0.14 8.15
CA LYS A 81 5.25 -0.67 9.37
C LYS A 81 3.86 -0.64 9.97
N GLN A 82 3.42 -1.79 10.43
CA GLN A 82 2.16 -1.90 11.15
C GLN A 82 2.27 -1.15 12.48
N LYS A 83 1.35 -0.21 12.72
CA LYS A 83 1.29 0.57 13.96
C LYS A 83 -0.15 0.73 14.41
N LYS A 84 -0.39 0.59 15.71
CA LYS A 84 -1.69 0.89 16.32
C LYS A 84 -1.89 2.42 16.34
N ILE A 85 -2.99 2.91 15.76
CA ILE A 85 -3.32 4.35 15.72
C ILE A 85 -4.52 4.72 16.59
N ALA A 86 -5.37 3.75 16.93
CA ALA A 86 -6.48 3.90 17.85
C ALA A 86 -6.76 2.56 18.56
N LYS A 87 -7.75 2.53 19.47
CA LYS A 87 -8.19 1.29 20.12
C LYS A 87 -8.61 0.29 19.04
N ASP A 88 -7.86 -0.80 18.96
CA ASP A 88 -8.05 -1.95 18.08
C ASP A 88 -8.07 -1.62 16.57
N VAL A 89 -7.38 -0.54 16.19
CA VAL A 89 -7.16 -0.14 14.80
C VAL A 89 -5.66 -0.01 14.52
N PHE A 90 -5.19 -0.82 13.57
CA PHE A 90 -3.82 -0.79 13.07
C PHE A 90 -3.78 -0.16 11.68
N PHE A 91 -2.70 0.51 11.34
CA PHE A 91 -2.46 1.03 10.00
C PHE A 91 -1.10 0.58 9.51
N LEU A 92 -0.97 0.48 8.19
CA LEU A 92 0.29 0.24 7.53
C LEU A 92 0.98 1.59 7.27
N VAL A 93 1.65 2.09 8.29
CA VAL A 93 2.19 3.43 8.34
C VAL A 93 3.45 3.56 7.46
N PRO A 94 3.50 4.54 6.55
CA PRO A 94 4.68 4.85 5.73
C PRO A 94 5.95 5.05 6.55
N ILE A 95 7.10 4.60 6.04
CA ILE A 95 8.42 4.88 6.62
C ILE A 95 9.36 5.44 5.55
N LYS A 96 9.58 4.69 4.46
CA LYS A 96 10.53 5.04 3.40
C LYS A 96 9.97 4.71 2.04
N TYR A 97 10.44 5.41 1.03
CA TYR A 97 10.08 5.17 -0.34
C TYR A 97 11.18 5.58 -1.31
N GLU A 98 11.15 4.97 -2.48
CA GLU A 98 11.98 5.29 -3.62
C GLU A 98 11.19 5.04 -4.90
N SER A 99 11.18 6.01 -5.81
CA SER A 99 10.55 5.92 -7.12
C SER A 99 11.52 6.36 -8.20
N THR A 100 11.53 5.65 -9.34
CA THR A 100 12.32 5.96 -10.52
C THR A 100 11.40 5.98 -11.74
N PHE A 101 11.52 7.01 -12.57
CA PHE A 101 10.79 7.19 -13.81
C PHE A 101 11.76 7.39 -14.97
N PHE A 102 11.52 6.71 -16.08
CA PHE A 102 12.27 6.86 -17.33
C PHE A 102 11.41 7.64 -18.34
N LEU A 103 11.57 8.96 -18.36
CA LEU A 103 10.76 9.88 -19.19
C LEU A 103 11.67 10.56 -20.21
N ASN A 104 11.31 10.53 -21.50
CA ASN A 104 12.07 11.19 -22.58
C ASN A 104 13.57 10.83 -22.62
N ASN A 105 13.91 9.56 -22.34
CA ASN A 105 15.29 9.04 -22.20
C ASN A 105 16.08 9.57 -20.99
N ASP A 106 15.45 10.34 -20.12
CA ASP A 106 16.02 10.82 -18.88
C ASP A 106 15.50 10.04 -17.67
N ILE A 107 16.29 10.06 -16.59
CA ILE A 107 15.97 9.37 -15.34
C ILE A 107 15.59 10.39 -14.28
N TYR A 108 14.40 10.21 -13.73
CA TYR A 108 13.89 11.00 -12.62
C TYR A 108 13.77 10.08 -11.41
N THR A 109 14.34 10.49 -10.27
CA THR A 109 14.27 9.71 -9.04
C THR A 109 13.74 10.56 -7.90
N VAL A 110 12.91 9.92 -7.08
CA VAL A 110 12.41 10.43 -5.80
C VAL A 110 12.81 9.42 -4.74
N SER A 111 13.37 9.88 -3.65
CA SER A 111 13.56 9.05 -2.45
C SER A 111 13.15 9.84 -1.23
N GLY A 112 12.65 9.18 -0.21
CA GLY A 112 12.20 9.90 0.96
C GLY A 112 11.90 9.03 2.15
N GLN A 113 11.65 9.72 3.27
CA GLN A 113 11.25 9.11 4.52
C GLN A 113 10.29 10.03 5.27
N ILE A 114 9.45 9.42 6.09
CA ILE A 114 8.56 10.14 6.99
C ILE A 114 8.97 9.88 8.44
N ASP A 115 9.16 10.96 9.19
CA ASP A 115 9.32 10.90 10.63
C ASP A 115 8.01 11.39 11.27
N LEU A 116 7.22 10.45 11.78
CA LEU A 116 5.97 10.75 12.47
C LEU A 116 6.14 11.34 13.86
N LYS A 117 7.31 11.19 14.50
CA LYS A 117 7.59 11.83 15.80
C LYS A 117 7.83 13.31 15.59
N SER A 118 8.66 13.68 14.61
CA SER A 118 8.90 15.08 14.25
C SER A 118 7.80 15.65 13.34
N ARG A 119 6.91 14.81 12.81
CA ARG A 119 5.86 15.15 11.85
C ARG A 119 6.40 15.77 10.57
N LYS A 120 7.46 15.20 10.01
CA LYS A 120 8.12 15.70 8.80
C LYS A 120 8.20 14.63 7.72
N ILE A 121 8.03 15.05 6.48
CA ILE A 121 8.32 14.25 5.29
C ILE A 121 9.57 14.84 4.65
N PHE A 122 10.60 14.02 4.55
CA PHE A 122 11.83 14.35 3.86
C PHE A 122 11.82 13.68 2.50
N TYR A 123 12.14 14.44 1.46
CA TYR A 123 12.28 13.89 0.13
C TYR A 123 13.47 14.51 -0.59
N ASN A 124 14.08 13.69 -1.45
CA ASN A 124 15.20 14.04 -2.28
C ASN A 124 14.83 13.72 -3.72
N LEU A 125 14.88 14.76 -4.54
CA LEU A 125 14.62 14.68 -5.96
C LEU A 125 15.95 14.72 -6.71
N ASN A 126 16.10 13.81 -7.66
CA ASN A 126 17.15 13.89 -8.65
C ASN A 126 16.49 13.87 -10.04
N SER A 127 16.73 14.93 -10.80
CA SER A 127 16.07 15.27 -12.05
C SER A 127 17.07 15.94 -12.98
N PRO A 128 16.96 15.75 -14.31
CA PRO A 128 17.64 16.60 -15.29
C PRO A 128 17.20 18.07 -15.19
N GLU A 129 15.99 18.33 -14.71
CA GLU A 129 15.48 19.69 -14.53
C GLU A 129 15.97 20.27 -13.19
N TYR A 130 16.85 21.28 -13.26
CA TYR A 130 17.42 21.95 -12.08
C TYR A 130 16.39 22.42 -11.04
N LYS A 131 15.17 22.80 -11.47
CA LYS A 131 14.11 23.27 -10.57
C LYS A 131 13.64 22.20 -9.58
N TRP A 132 13.79 20.93 -9.92
CA TRP A 132 13.35 19.81 -9.09
C TRP A 132 14.48 19.26 -8.22
N LEU A 133 15.73 19.43 -8.63
CA LEU A 133 16.89 18.85 -7.96
C LEU A 133 16.99 19.27 -6.48
N GLY A 134 17.29 18.30 -5.61
CA GLY A 134 17.70 18.52 -4.23
C GLY A 134 16.74 17.99 -3.17
N GLN A 135 17.09 18.31 -1.92
CA GLN A 135 16.32 17.91 -0.74
C GLN A 135 15.30 18.96 -0.37
N ARG A 136 14.15 18.48 0.07
CA ARG A 136 13.03 19.32 0.47
C ARG A 136 12.28 18.64 1.61
N GLU A 137 11.54 19.44 2.36
CA GLU A 137 10.86 19.03 3.58
C GLU A 137 9.41 19.52 3.57
N TYR A 138 8.50 18.71 4.09
CA TYR A 138 7.11 19.08 4.31
C TYR A 138 6.66 18.72 5.72
N ASP A 139 5.87 19.60 6.32
CA ASP A 139 5.21 19.33 7.59
C ASP A 139 3.99 18.41 7.38
N VAL A 140 3.79 17.48 8.31
CA VAL A 140 2.59 16.65 8.41
C VAL A 140 1.58 17.35 9.32
N PRO A 141 0.46 17.88 8.82
CA PRO A 141 -0.49 18.68 9.61
C PRO A 141 -1.02 17.93 10.82
N LYS A 142 -1.17 18.57 11.99
CA LYS A 142 -1.45 17.92 13.29
C LYS A 142 -2.70 17.02 13.32
N ASN A 143 -3.71 17.36 12.52
CA ASN A 143 -4.96 16.62 12.37
C ASN A 143 -4.79 15.29 11.62
N VAL A 144 -3.70 15.11 10.86
CA VAL A 144 -3.41 13.87 10.13
C VAL A 144 -2.95 12.79 11.09
N LYS A 145 -3.69 11.66 11.12
CA LYS A 145 -3.39 10.51 12.00
C LYS A 145 -3.19 9.20 11.25
N ALA A 146 -3.91 9.04 10.13
CA ALA A 146 -3.88 7.85 9.30
C ALA A 146 -3.28 8.24 7.93
N ILE A 147 -2.13 7.66 7.60
CA ILE A 147 -1.43 7.89 6.32
C ILE A 147 -1.15 6.53 5.71
N CYS A 148 -1.36 6.39 4.40
CA CYS A 148 -0.97 5.24 3.61
C CYS A 148 -0.18 5.72 2.39
N PHE A 149 0.76 4.92 1.88
CA PHE A 149 1.32 5.15 0.55
C PHE A 149 0.27 4.88 -0.53
N TYR A 150 0.34 5.60 -1.65
CA TYR A 150 -0.57 5.37 -2.78
C TYR A 150 -0.41 3.94 -3.33
N ALA A 151 0.82 3.46 -3.49
CA ALA A 151 1.08 2.10 -3.96
C ALA A 151 0.55 1.00 -3.03
N SER A 152 0.22 1.28 -1.76
CA SER A 152 -0.18 0.28 -0.76
C SER A 152 -1.54 0.56 -0.11
N ILE A 153 -2.46 1.23 -0.82
CA ILE A 153 -3.78 1.61 -0.27
C ILE A 153 -4.58 0.38 0.17
N VAL A 154 -4.65 -0.67 -0.67
CA VAL A 154 -5.43 -1.87 -0.37
C VAL A 154 -4.85 -2.63 0.81
N GLU A 155 -3.52 -2.73 0.89
CA GLU A 155 -2.82 -3.37 2.00
C GLU A 155 -3.04 -2.60 3.31
N CYS A 156 -2.98 -1.28 3.26
CA CYS A 156 -3.28 -0.41 4.40
C CYS A 156 -4.73 -0.61 4.89
N ALA A 157 -5.67 -0.68 3.95
CA ALA A 157 -7.08 -0.94 4.22
C ALA A 157 -7.31 -2.33 4.82
N LYS A 158 -6.62 -3.38 4.34
CA LYS A 158 -6.63 -4.72 4.94
C LYS A 158 -6.16 -4.69 6.39
N VAL A 159 -5.00 -4.07 6.65
CA VAL A 159 -4.40 -3.97 8.01
C VAL A 159 -5.30 -3.24 9.01
N SER A 160 -6.06 -2.24 8.54
CA SER A 160 -7.06 -1.55 9.37
C SER A 160 -8.27 -2.40 9.74
N GLY A 161 -8.44 -3.55 9.09
CA GLY A 161 -9.63 -4.38 9.15
C GLY A 161 -10.83 -3.77 8.43
N PHE A 162 -10.66 -2.65 7.72
CA PHE A 162 -11.73 -1.97 6.99
C PHE A 162 -12.34 -2.88 5.93
N ILE A 163 -11.51 -3.45 5.04
CA ILE A 163 -11.99 -4.27 3.90
C ILE A 163 -12.96 -5.36 4.35
N LYS A 164 -12.57 -6.16 5.35
CA LYS A 164 -13.42 -7.23 5.88
C LYS A 164 -14.72 -6.70 6.47
N LYS A 165 -14.64 -5.69 7.36
CA LYS A 165 -15.82 -5.09 7.99
C LYS A 165 -16.78 -4.47 6.98
N ALA A 166 -16.25 -3.85 5.93
CA ALA A 166 -17.05 -3.18 4.91
C ALA A 166 -17.78 -4.18 4.01
N ILE A 167 -17.12 -5.29 3.66
CA ILE A 167 -17.75 -6.42 2.94
C ILE A 167 -18.86 -7.04 3.79
N ASP A 168 -18.56 -7.38 5.06
CA ASP A 168 -19.52 -8.02 5.97
C ASP A 168 -20.80 -7.17 6.16
N LYS A 169 -20.63 -5.84 6.21
CA LYS A 169 -21.73 -4.89 6.36
C LYS A 169 -22.31 -4.38 5.05
N LYS A 170 -21.70 -4.72 3.91
CA LYS A 170 -21.99 -4.18 2.57
C LYS A 170 -22.04 -2.63 2.53
N ASN A 171 -21.23 -1.98 3.35
CA ASN A 171 -21.17 -0.53 3.47
C ASN A 171 -19.93 -0.13 4.31
N GLY A 172 -19.48 1.11 4.16
CA GLY A 172 -18.55 1.75 5.06
C GLY A 172 -17.51 2.57 4.32
N ASP A 173 -16.97 3.55 5.05
CA ASP A 173 -15.92 4.44 4.58
C ASP A 173 -14.69 4.35 5.49
N MET A 174 -13.51 4.37 4.89
CA MET A 174 -12.23 4.58 5.55
C MET A 174 -11.65 5.92 5.09
N ASN A 175 -11.61 6.89 6.00
CA ASN A 175 -10.96 8.18 5.76
C ASN A 175 -9.51 8.14 6.23
N PHE A 176 -8.59 8.60 5.38
CA PHE A 176 -7.15 8.61 5.63
C PHE A 176 -6.48 9.67 4.75
N HIS A 177 -5.16 9.77 4.81
CA HIS A 177 -4.37 10.59 3.89
C HIS A 177 -3.48 9.69 3.03
N ILE A 178 -3.39 10.01 1.74
CA ILE A 178 -2.42 9.40 0.83
C ILE A 178 -1.14 10.22 0.89
N LEU A 179 -0.02 9.56 1.15
CA LEU A 179 1.31 10.08 0.85
C LEU A 179 1.66 9.66 -0.57
N TRP A 180 1.80 10.63 -1.47
CA TRP A 180 2.21 10.41 -2.85
C TRP A 180 3.73 10.17 -2.92
N GLU A 181 4.16 8.91 -2.83
CA GLU A 181 5.59 8.54 -2.82
C GLU A 181 6.37 8.96 -4.08
N SER A 182 5.67 9.30 -5.15
CA SER A 182 6.26 9.72 -6.43
C SER A 182 6.10 11.21 -6.71
N PHE A 183 5.73 12.02 -5.71
CA PHE A 183 5.62 13.47 -5.87
C PHE A 183 6.97 14.11 -6.26
N PRO A 184 7.00 15.06 -7.21
CA PRO A 184 5.88 15.61 -7.98
C PRO A 184 5.61 14.89 -9.31
N TYR A 185 6.46 13.94 -9.70
CA TYR A 185 6.41 13.34 -11.04
C TYR A 185 5.09 12.63 -11.33
N PHE A 186 4.47 12.01 -10.33
CA PHE A 186 3.13 11.44 -10.46
C PHE A 186 2.09 12.48 -10.88
N GLN A 187 2.13 13.67 -10.30
CA GLN A 187 1.21 14.77 -10.61
C GLN A 187 1.50 15.41 -11.97
N GLU A 188 2.73 15.30 -12.48
CA GLU A 188 3.06 15.75 -13.84
C GLU A 188 2.58 14.74 -14.90
N GLN A 189 2.43 13.46 -14.55
CA GLN A 189 1.96 12.41 -15.46
C GLN A 189 0.43 12.38 -15.59
N TYR A 190 -0.30 12.66 -14.52
CA TYR A 190 -1.78 12.57 -14.50
C TYR A 190 -2.45 13.93 -14.47
N LEU A 191 -3.51 14.09 -15.26
CA LEU A 191 -4.24 15.35 -15.39
C LEU A 191 -5.08 15.63 -14.15
N ASN A 192 -5.21 16.90 -13.76
CA ASN A 192 -6.10 17.36 -12.70
C ASN A 192 -5.86 16.69 -11.34
N ILE A 193 -4.62 16.31 -11.02
CA ILE A 193 -4.22 15.90 -9.67
C ILE A 193 -3.63 17.13 -8.94
N PRO A 194 -4.11 17.45 -7.73
CA PRO A 194 -3.52 18.51 -6.92
C PRO A 194 -2.02 18.32 -6.70
N LYS A 195 -1.26 19.41 -6.81
CA LYS A 195 0.20 19.42 -6.60
C LYS A 195 0.55 19.44 -5.11
N GLU A 196 0.16 18.40 -4.40
CA GLU A 196 0.42 18.21 -2.97
C GLU A 196 1.02 16.82 -2.70
N ILE A 197 1.87 16.73 -1.68
CA ILE A 197 2.52 15.47 -1.28
C ILE A 197 1.61 14.60 -0.42
N LEU A 198 0.65 15.23 0.28
CA LEU A 198 -0.35 14.57 1.10
C LEU A 198 -1.74 15.03 0.65
N SER A 199 -2.61 14.08 0.38
CA SER A 199 -4.02 14.34 0.04
C SER A 199 -4.96 13.63 0.98
N GLU A 200 -6.09 14.26 1.29
CA GLU A 200 -7.22 13.56 1.89
C GLU A 200 -7.74 12.47 0.93
N ALA A 201 -8.09 11.33 1.51
CA ALA A 201 -8.58 10.19 0.76
C ALA A 201 -9.67 9.45 1.53
N ARG A 202 -10.61 8.89 0.77
CA ARG A 202 -11.67 8.02 1.27
C ARG A 202 -11.72 6.76 0.43
N LEU A 203 -11.64 5.60 1.09
CA LEU A 203 -11.91 4.31 0.47
C LEU A 203 -13.29 3.83 0.96
N SER A 204 -14.19 3.56 0.03
CA SER A 204 -15.57 3.15 0.31
C SER A 204 -15.85 1.79 -0.29
N PHE A 205 -16.64 0.95 0.40
CA PHE A 205 -17.25 -0.20 -0.25
C PHE A 205 -18.36 0.30 -1.17
N ASP A 206 -18.33 -0.12 -2.43
CA ASP A 206 -19.22 0.38 -3.45
C ASP A 206 -20.28 -0.68 -3.82
N ASP A 207 -19.85 -1.82 -4.37
CA ASP A 207 -20.75 -2.93 -4.73
C ASP A 207 -19.97 -4.23 -5.01
N PHE A 208 -20.61 -5.20 -5.65
CA PHE A 208 -20.01 -6.37 -6.26
C PHE A 208 -19.95 -6.21 -7.78
N ASP A 209 -18.91 -6.75 -8.41
CA ASP A 209 -18.91 -6.89 -9.87
C ASP A 209 -19.78 -8.07 -10.34
N LYS A 210 -19.92 -8.23 -11.65
CA LYS A 210 -20.67 -9.34 -12.27
C LYS A 210 -20.14 -10.74 -11.92
N ASN A 211 -18.91 -10.84 -11.46
CA ASN A 211 -18.25 -12.09 -11.07
C ASN A 211 -18.32 -12.33 -9.54
N GLY A 212 -18.95 -11.43 -8.79
CA GLY A 212 -19.03 -11.48 -7.34
C GLY A 212 -17.73 -11.03 -6.63
N ASN A 213 -16.83 -10.34 -7.32
CA ASN A 213 -15.68 -9.66 -6.71
C ASN A 213 -16.15 -8.39 -6.01
N TYR A 214 -15.41 -7.97 -4.98
CA TYR A 214 -15.71 -6.78 -4.20
C TYR A 214 -15.18 -5.53 -4.90
N ARG A 215 -16.04 -4.53 -5.07
CA ARG A 215 -15.70 -3.23 -5.65
C ARG A 215 -15.51 -2.20 -4.54
N PHE A 216 -14.37 -1.54 -4.55
CA PHE A 216 -14.05 -0.44 -3.66
C PHE A 216 -13.75 0.82 -4.46
N LEU A 217 -14.29 1.94 -4.01
CA LEU A 217 -14.10 3.25 -4.60
C LEU A 217 -13.10 4.05 -3.75
N LEU A 218 -12.00 4.48 -4.35
CA LEU A 218 -11.06 5.43 -3.78
C LEU A 218 -11.37 6.82 -4.32
N SER A 219 -11.76 7.74 -3.46
CA SER A 219 -11.85 9.17 -3.75
C SER A 219 -10.60 9.87 -3.18
N ALA A 220 -9.79 10.49 -4.04
CA ALA A 220 -8.60 11.26 -3.63
C ALA A 220 -8.25 12.33 -4.68
N GLY A 221 -7.84 13.52 -4.22
CA GLY A 221 -7.40 14.59 -5.12
C GLY A 221 -8.48 15.03 -6.13
N GLY A 222 -9.76 14.96 -5.74
CA GLY A 222 -10.89 15.26 -6.62
C GLY A 222 -11.17 14.21 -7.70
N GLN A 223 -10.54 13.03 -7.62
CA GLN A 223 -10.70 11.94 -8.58
C GLN A 223 -11.15 10.66 -7.92
N GLU A 224 -11.72 9.77 -8.73
CA GLU A 224 -12.25 8.49 -8.33
C GLU A 224 -11.52 7.35 -9.04
N GLN A 225 -11.16 6.33 -8.26
CA GLN A 225 -10.51 5.12 -8.75
C GLN A 225 -11.22 3.90 -8.20
N VAL A 226 -11.38 2.87 -9.02
CA VAL A 226 -12.06 1.63 -8.64
C VAL A 226 -11.03 0.53 -8.44
N TYR A 227 -11.07 -0.12 -7.29
CA TYR A 227 -10.32 -1.35 -7.02
C TYR A 227 -11.29 -2.53 -6.98
N ILE A 228 -10.93 -3.61 -7.68
CA ILE A 228 -11.66 -4.88 -7.67
C ILE A 228 -10.84 -5.92 -6.92
N LEU A 229 -11.44 -6.51 -5.89
CA LEU A 229 -10.81 -7.50 -5.02
C LEU A 229 -11.55 -8.84 -5.15
N ASN A 230 -10.81 -9.93 -5.34
CA ASN A 230 -11.39 -11.28 -5.35
C ASN A 230 -11.81 -11.73 -3.93
N LYS A 231 -12.34 -12.95 -3.82
CA LYS A 231 -12.75 -13.55 -2.54
C LYS A 231 -11.61 -13.74 -1.53
N SER A 232 -10.37 -13.85 -2.01
CA SER A 232 -9.15 -13.88 -1.20
C SER A 232 -8.66 -12.47 -0.83
N LEU A 233 -9.43 -11.44 -1.19
CA LEU A 233 -9.13 -10.02 -1.03
C LEU A 233 -7.95 -9.53 -1.86
N ASP A 234 -7.51 -10.27 -2.87
CA ASP A 234 -6.42 -9.85 -3.75
C ASP A 234 -6.93 -8.92 -4.84
N VAL A 235 -6.15 -7.90 -5.16
CA VAL A 235 -6.49 -6.95 -6.23
C VAL A 235 -6.40 -7.66 -7.56
N VAL A 236 -7.53 -7.79 -8.24
CA VAL A 236 -7.65 -8.35 -9.59
C VAL A 236 -7.88 -7.27 -10.65
N GLY A 237 -8.32 -6.08 -10.24
CA GLY A 237 -8.55 -4.95 -11.13
C GLY A 237 -8.33 -3.60 -10.45
N HIS A 238 -7.86 -2.62 -11.20
CA HIS A 238 -7.77 -1.22 -10.82
C HIS A 238 -8.08 -0.34 -12.02
N TYR A 239 -9.04 0.57 -11.89
CA TYR A 239 -9.53 1.39 -12.98
C TYR A 239 -9.57 2.87 -12.57
N TRP A 240 -9.06 3.73 -13.42
CA TRP A 240 -9.06 5.17 -13.23
C TRP A 240 -9.51 5.84 -14.54
N ALA A 241 -10.83 5.90 -14.70
CA ALA A 241 -11.47 6.27 -15.96
C ALA A 241 -11.07 7.67 -16.45
N SER A 242 -10.97 8.65 -15.54
CA SER A 242 -10.56 10.02 -15.88
C SER A 242 -9.13 10.13 -16.43
N GLN A 243 -8.29 9.13 -16.17
CA GLN A 243 -6.90 9.06 -16.68
C GLN A 243 -6.76 8.05 -17.83
N GLY A 244 -7.84 7.41 -18.25
CA GLY A 244 -7.78 6.34 -19.25
C GLY A 244 -6.93 5.15 -18.83
N LEU A 245 -6.79 4.92 -17.51
CA LEU A 245 -5.96 3.85 -16.95
C LEU A 245 -6.81 2.66 -16.52
N SER A 246 -6.42 1.48 -16.97
CA SER A 246 -6.91 0.21 -16.42
C SER A 246 -5.74 -0.73 -16.13
N LYS A 247 -5.87 -1.54 -15.09
CA LYS A 247 -4.89 -2.54 -14.69
C LYS A 247 -5.61 -3.81 -14.25
N GLU A 248 -5.34 -4.92 -14.92
CA GLU A 248 -6.03 -6.20 -14.72
C GLU A 248 -5.03 -7.32 -14.48
N LEU A 249 -5.32 -8.23 -13.55
CA LEU A 249 -4.45 -9.34 -13.20
C LEU A 249 -4.35 -10.32 -14.39
N VAL A 250 -3.12 -10.69 -14.77
CA VAL A 250 -2.87 -11.60 -15.90
C VAL A 250 -2.85 -13.07 -15.44
N LYS A 251 -2.34 -13.33 -14.24
CA LYS A 251 -2.30 -14.63 -13.57
C LYS A 251 -2.27 -14.46 -12.06
#